data_AF-A0A5J4QWQ4-F1
#
_entry.id   AF-A0A5J4QWQ4-F1
#
_cell.length_a   1.000
_cell.length_b   1.000
_cell.length_c   1.000
_cell.angle_alpha   90.00
_cell.angle_beta   90.00
_cell.angle_gamma   90.00
#
_symmetry.space_group_name_H-M   'P 1'
#
loop_
_entity.id
_entity.type
_entity.pdbx_description
1 polymer ?
#
loop_
_entity_poly.entity_id
_entity_poly.type
_entity_poly.pdbx_seq_one_letter_code
_entity_poly.pdbx_strand_id
1 'polypeptide(L)'
;MNIHPVKNYGYYGMYYSPLREDRNASFKVDYTKNLWRDFGINEGGTLIDLVMHMEHCSFHEAAGKLEEKYTGMDFDSFPFTGIIKTDNRNRQRLS
;
A
#
# COMPACT_ATOMS: atom_id res chain seq x y z
N MET A 1 -4.33 -10.85 13.01
CA MET A 1 -5.00 -11.77 12.07
C MET A 1 -3.99 -12.14 11.00
N ASN A 2 -3.69 -13.43 10.83
CA ASN A 2 -2.89 -13.88 9.69
C ASN A 2 -3.85 -14.16 8.53
N ILE A 3 -3.73 -13.38 7.46
CA ILE A 3 -4.49 -13.58 6.22
C ILE A 3 -3.60 -14.36 5.26
N HIS A 4 -4.01 -15.57 4.91
CA HIS A 4 -3.27 -16.43 3.98
C HIS A 4 -4.07 -16.63 2.69
N PRO A 5 -3.39 -16.73 1.53
CA PRO A 5 -4.07 -17.03 0.28
C PRO A 5 -4.67 -18.43 0.32
N VAL A 6 -5.86 -18.58 -0.25
CA VAL A 6 -6.49 -19.88 -0.52
C VAL A 6 -5.67 -20.67 -1.54
N LYS A 7 -5.07 -19.97 -2.52
CA LYS A 7 -4.11 -20.56 -3.47
C LYS A 7 -2.93 -19.62 -3.67
N ASN A 8 -1.71 -20.13 -3.54
CA ASN A 8 -0.48 -19.36 -3.74
C ASN A 8 0.23 -19.84 -5.02
N TYR A 9 0.61 -18.90 -5.89
CA TYR A 9 1.30 -19.15 -7.15
C TYR A 9 2.69 -18.47 -7.21
N GLY A 10 3.26 -18.17 -6.05
CA GLY A 10 4.57 -17.52 -5.90
C GLY A 10 4.46 -16.00 -6.02
N TYR A 11 4.17 -15.49 -7.21
CA TYR A 11 4.10 -14.03 -7.46
C TYR A 11 2.69 -13.44 -7.27
N TYR A 12 1.67 -14.28 -7.12
CA TYR A 12 0.33 -13.86 -6.77
C TYR A 12 -0.38 -14.90 -5.90
N GLY A 13 -1.37 -14.43 -5.15
CA GLY A 13 -2.26 -15.28 -4.36
C GLY A 13 -3.72 -15.04 -4.71
N MET A 14 -4.53 -16.09 -4.56
CA MET A 14 -5.99 -16.02 -4.61
C MET A 14 -6.55 -16.04 -3.19
N TYR A 15 -7.44 -15.12 -2.89
CA TYR A 15 -8.08 -14.90 -1.61
C TYR A 15 -9.60 -14.88 -1.78
N TYR A 16 -10.32 -15.00 -0.67
CA TYR A 16 -11.71 -14.56 -0.63
C TYR A 16 -11.76 -13.04 -0.72
N SER A 17 -12.72 -12.51 -1.46
CA SER A 17 -12.88 -11.06 -1.58
C SER A 17 -13.14 -10.43 -0.20
N PRO A 18 -12.38 -9.39 0.18
CA PRO A 18 -12.67 -8.63 1.41
C PRO A 18 -13.80 -7.63 1.22
N LEU A 19 -14.24 -7.39 -0.02
CA LEU A 19 -15.23 -6.35 -0.37
C LEU A 19 -16.67 -6.86 -0.33
N ARG A 20 -16.87 -8.18 -0.21
CA ARG A 20 -18.18 -8.83 -0.21
C ARG A 20 -18.09 -10.18 0.49
N GLU A 21 -19.24 -10.77 0.81
CA GLU A 21 -19.26 -12.18 1.21
C GLU A 21 -18.86 -13.05 -0.01
N ASP A 22 -17.75 -13.76 0.11
CA ASP A 22 -17.19 -14.56 -0.97
C ASP A 22 -17.02 -16.02 -0.58
N ARG A 23 -17.70 -16.90 -1.32
CA ARG A 23 -17.69 -18.35 -1.08
C ARG A 23 -16.62 -19.07 -1.89
N ASN A 24 -16.09 -18.43 -2.93
CA ASN A 24 -15.06 -19.01 -3.79
C ASN A 24 -13.99 -17.97 -4.07
N ALA A 25 -12.72 -18.28 -3.77
CA ALA A 25 -11.60 -17.34 -3.85
C ALA A 25 -11.51 -16.65 -5.24
N SER A 26 -12.11 -15.46 -5.35
CA SER A 26 -12.18 -14.66 -6.59
C SER A 26 -11.27 -13.44 -6.57
N PHE A 27 -10.52 -13.25 -5.48
CA PHE A 27 -9.72 -12.06 -5.27
C PHE A 27 -8.25 -12.36 -5.51
N LYS A 28 -7.69 -11.83 -6.60
CA LYS A 28 -6.28 -11.97 -6.92
C LYS A 28 -5.49 -10.79 -6.36
N VAL A 29 -4.39 -11.09 -5.67
CA VAL A 29 -3.36 -10.11 -5.29
C VAL A 29 -2.05 -10.47 -5.99
N ASP A 30 -1.55 -9.58 -6.82
CA ASP A 30 -0.23 -9.67 -7.45
C ASP A 30 0.79 -8.88 -6.62
N TYR A 31 1.68 -9.59 -5.93
CA TYR A 31 2.64 -8.99 -5.00
C TYR A 31 3.74 -8.21 -5.73
N THR A 32 4.00 -8.55 -6.99
CA THR A 32 5.07 -7.92 -7.78
C THR A 32 4.61 -6.63 -8.44
N LYS A 33 3.35 -6.60 -8.87
CA LYS A 33 2.76 -5.43 -9.53
C LYS A 33 2.06 -4.49 -8.57
N ASN A 34 1.91 -4.87 -7.31
CA ASN A 34 1.14 -4.13 -6.31
C ASN A 34 -0.31 -3.89 -6.77
N LEU A 35 -0.90 -4.89 -7.42
CA LEU A 35 -2.25 -4.84 -7.99
C LEU A 35 -3.16 -5.88 -7.37
N TRP A 36 -4.44 -5.56 -7.31
CA TRP A 36 -5.50 -6.50 -6.99
C TRP A 36 -6.59 -6.51 -8.06
N ARG A 37 -7.33 -7.62 -8.12
CA ARG A 37 -8.51 -7.77 -8.96
C ARG A 37 -9.52 -8.70 -8.29
N ASP A 38 -10.75 -8.25 -8.15
CA ASP A 38 -11.88 -9.09 -7.79
C ASP A 38 -12.65 -9.52 -9.05
N PHE A 39 -12.55 -10.79 -9.40
CA PHE A 39 -13.27 -11.36 -10.53
C PHE A 39 -14.79 -11.50 -10.29
N GLY A 40 -15.25 -11.41 -9.04
CA GLY A 40 -16.68 -11.50 -8.70
C GLY A 40 -17.47 -10.24 -9.03
N ILE A 41 -16.84 -9.07 -8.89
CA ILE A 41 -17.46 -7.75 -9.18
C ILE A 41 -16.79 -7.02 -10.35
N ASN A 42 -15.77 -7.63 -10.97
CA ASN A 42 -14.96 -7.07 -12.06
C ASN A 42 -14.20 -5.77 -11.71
N GLU A 43 -13.94 -5.54 -10.42
CA GLU A 43 -13.16 -4.41 -9.96
C GLU A 43 -11.68 -4.76 -9.76
N GLY A 44 -10.84 -3.74 -9.69
CA GLY A 44 -9.43 -3.88 -9.42
C GLY A 44 -8.72 -2.53 -9.39
N GLY A 45 -7.49 -2.54 -8.91
CA GLY A 45 -6.69 -1.33 -8.76
C GLY A 45 -5.34 -1.64 -8.12
N THR A 46 -4.69 -0.61 -7.63
CA THR A 46 -3.49 -0.74 -6.80
C THR A 46 -3.86 -1.18 -5.38
N LEU A 47 -2.91 -1.73 -4.63
CA LEU A 47 -3.16 -2.05 -3.22
C LEU A 47 -3.53 -0.82 -2.36
N ILE A 48 -3.14 0.39 -2.77
CA ILE A 48 -3.59 1.62 -2.08
C ILE A 48 -5.09 1.84 -2.33
N ASP A 49 -5.55 1.65 -3.57
CA ASP A 49 -6.98 1.74 -3.90
C ASP A 49 -7.80 0.73 -3.08
N LEU A 50 -7.24 -0.47 -2.83
CA LEU A 50 -7.87 -1.47 -1.97
C LEU A 50 -8.05 -0.96 -0.54
N VAL A 51 -6.98 -0.39 0.05
CA VAL A 51 -7.03 0.17 1.41
C VAL A 51 -8.05 1.30 1.49
N MET A 52 -8.04 2.21 0.52
CA MET A 52 -9.02 3.29 0.43
C MET A 52 -10.46 2.75 0.39
N HIS A 53 -10.70 1.69 -0.37
CA HIS A 53 -12.03 1.09 -0.50
C HIS A 53 -12.47 0.39 0.80
N MET A 54 -11.58 -0.38 1.42
CA MET A 54 -11.89 -1.13 2.65
C MET A 54 -12.07 -0.24 3.89
N GLU A 55 -11.29 0.84 3.97
CA GLU A 55 -11.22 1.73 5.12
C GLU A 55 -12.04 3.02 4.92
N HIS A 56 -12.67 3.18 3.76
CA HIS A 56 -13.43 4.37 3.36
C HIS A 56 -12.66 5.68 3.60
N CYS A 57 -11.38 5.69 3.22
CA CYS A 57 -10.48 6.82 3.48
C CYS A 57 -9.89 7.39 2.19
N SER A 58 -9.38 8.62 2.29
CA SER A 58 -8.64 9.28 1.22
C SER A 58 -7.27 8.63 0.98
N PHE A 59 -6.64 8.98 -0.13
CA PHE A 59 -5.28 8.53 -0.46
C PHE A 59 -4.26 8.87 0.64
N HIS A 60 -4.31 10.09 1.17
CA HIS A 60 -3.37 10.53 2.21
C HIS A 60 -3.56 9.73 3.51
N GLU A 61 -4.81 9.45 3.90
CA GLU A 61 -5.11 8.62 5.06
C GLU A 61 -4.69 7.16 4.86
N ALA A 62 -4.91 6.61 3.66
CA ALA A 62 -4.46 5.27 3.32
C ALA A 62 -2.93 5.17 3.36
N ALA A 63 -2.23 6.14 2.79
CA ALA A 63 -0.77 6.23 2.83
C ALA A 63 -0.26 6.34 4.27
N GLY A 64 -0.83 7.24 5.08
CA GLY A 64 -0.45 7.39 6.48
C GLY A 64 -0.68 6.12 7.31
N LYS A 65 -1.80 5.42 7.11
CA LYS A 65 -2.07 4.12 7.75
C LYS A 65 -1.09 3.02 7.34
N LEU A 66 -0.64 3.04 6.09
CA LEU A 66 0.41 2.13 5.63
C LEU A 66 1.73 2.49 6.31
N GLU A 67 2.13 3.76 6.28
CA GLU A 67 3.34 4.26 6.95
C GLU A 67 3.37 3.93 8.44
N GLU A 68 2.28 4.12 9.19
CA GLU A 68 2.19 3.76 10.62
C GLU A 68 2.46 2.26 10.85
N LYS A 69 1.92 1.39 9.99
CA LYS A 69 2.14 -0.06 10.08
C LYS A 69 3.57 -0.47 9.70
N TYR A 70 4.26 0.32 8.88
CA TYR A 70 5.64 0.05 8.45
C TYR A 70 6.72 0.80 9.26
N THR A 71 6.38 1.88 9.97
CA THR A 71 7.29 2.66 10.84
C THR A 71 7.64 1.94 12.15
N GLY A 72 7.07 0.77 12.40
CA GLY A 72 7.61 -0.21 13.36
C GLY A 72 8.87 -0.93 12.87
N MET A 73 9.30 -0.72 11.61
CA MET A 73 10.65 -1.02 11.12
C MET A 73 11.41 0.30 11.00
N ASP A 74 12.54 0.42 11.68
CA ASP A 74 13.40 1.61 11.67
C ASP A 74 13.63 2.14 10.24
N PHE A 75 13.04 3.29 9.95
CA PHE A 75 13.17 3.99 8.67
C PHE A 75 14.60 4.49 8.41
N ASP A 76 15.42 4.51 9.46
CA ASP A 76 16.85 4.86 9.42
C ASP A 76 17.71 3.89 8.60
N SER A 77 17.15 2.74 8.20
CA SER A 77 17.84 1.75 7.36
C SER A 77 17.61 1.92 5.85
N PHE A 78 16.74 2.85 5.41
CA PHE A 78 16.53 3.12 3.98
C PHE A 78 17.50 4.20 3.49
N PRO A 79 18.45 3.89 2.59
CA PRO A 79 19.48 4.83 2.13
C PRO A 79 18.96 5.87 1.12
N PHE A 80 17.63 6.06 1.02
CA PHE A 80 16.99 6.99 0.10
C PHE A 80 16.42 8.23 0.79
N THR A 81 17.01 8.70 1.90
CA THR A 81 16.86 10.11 2.32
C THR A 81 17.86 10.96 1.55
N GLY A 82 17.64 11.02 0.24
CA GLY A 82 18.55 11.62 -0.71
C GLY A 82 18.11 12.94 -1.30
N ILE A 83 16.88 13.47 -1.12
CA ILE A 83 16.50 14.78 -1.69
C ILE A 83 15.40 15.46 -0.86
N ILE A 84 15.76 16.13 0.23
CA ILE A 84 15.21 17.46 0.57
C ILE A 84 16.30 18.27 1.26
N LYS A 85 17.25 18.82 0.50
CA LYS A 85 17.98 20.00 0.96
C LYS A 85 17.04 21.18 0.75
N THR A 86 16.34 21.60 1.79
CA THR A 86 15.83 22.97 1.87
C THR A 86 17.06 23.89 1.90
N ASP A 87 17.42 24.46 0.75
CA ASP A 87 18.41 25.55 0.70
C ASP A 87 17.76 26.80 1.30
N ASN A 88 17.85 26.92 2.62
CA ASN A 88 17.60 28.16 3.35
C ASN A 88 18.93 28.90 3.50
N ARG A 89 19.40 29.55 2.43
CA ARG A 89 20.40 30.63 2.55
C ARG A 89 19.74 31.97 2.28
N ASN A 90 19.14 32.49 3.36
CA ASN A 90 18.81 33.89 3.46
C ASN A 90 20.05 34.68 3.93
N ARG A 91 20.11 35.91 3.42
CA ARG A 91 21.15 36.93 3.49
C ARG A 91 21.78 37.12 4.87
N GLN A 92 23.11 37.21 4.90
CA GLN A 92 23.81 38.18 5.76
C GLN A 92 24.71 39.08 4.91
N ARG A 93 24.62 40.36 5.23
CA ARG A 93 25.19 41.52 4.56
C ARG A 93 26.26 42.09 5.48
N LEU A 94 27.50 42.17 5.02
CA LEU A 94 28.61 43.01 5.53
C LEU A 94 29.62 43.10 4.37
N SER A 95 30.23 44.20 3.98
CA SER A 95 30.16 45.64 4.24
C SER A 95 30.98 46.27 3.13
#